data_AF-A0A436WCI1-F1
#
_entry.id   AF-A0A436WCI1-F1
#
_cell.length_a   1.000
_cell.length_b   1.000
_cell.length_c   1.000
_cell.angle_alpha   90.00
_cell.angle_beta   90.00
_cell.angle_gamma   90.00
#
_symmetry.space_group_name_H-M   'P 1'
#
loop_
_entity.id
_entity.type
_entity.pdbx_description
1 polymer ?
#
loop_
_entity_poly.entity_id
_entity_poly.type
_entity_poly.pdbx_seq_one_letter_code
_entity_poly.pdbx_strand_id
1 'polypeptide(L)'
;MIAGRSTSSRIAGGIGLYGAIAAYMVFALFPIFWTLKISVTPERLLYSEGITLWPSQTTFQNFVTVLEASDFPRYFLNSVIVSVSTAALVTVIATLAGYAMSRFTFR
;
A
#
# COMPACT_ATOMS: atom_id res chain seq x y z
N MET A 1 30.29 -32.69 10.88
CA MET A 1 30.88 -31.36 10.69
C MET A 1 30.06 -30.63 9.63
N ILE A 2 29.17 -29.71 10.03
CA ILE A 2 28.44 -28.88 9.07
C ILE A 2 29.43 -27.77 8.65
N ALA A 3 29.89 -27.81 7.40
CA ALA A 3 30.76 -26.77 6.86
C ALA A 3 30.02 -25.44 6.91
N GLY A 4 30.40 -24.59 7.87
CA GLY A 4 29.86 -23.24 8.00
C GLY A 4 30.21 -22.45 6.74
N ARG A 5 29.19 -21.95 6.04
CA ARG A 5 29.39 -21.06 4.88
C ARG A 5 30.36 -19.95 5.25
N SER A 6 31.39 -19.73 4.42
CA SER A 6 32.41 -18.70 4.66
C SER A 6 31.76 -17.33 4.86
N THR A 7 32.32 -16.49 5.74
CA THR A 7 31.81 -15.16 6.06
C THR A 7 31.57 -14.31 4.79
N SER A 8 32.44 -14.44 3.79
CA SER A 8 32.31 -13.80 2.47
C SER A 8 31.07 -14.27 1.69
N SER A 9 30.75 -15.57 1.70
CA SER A 9 29.53 -16.11 1.06
C SER A 9 28.25 -15.62 1.75
N ARG A 10 28.29 -15.39 3.07
CA ARG A 10 27.17 -14.84 3.85
C ARG A 10 26.95 -13.36 3.54
N ILE A 11 28.03 -12.57 3.42
CA ILE A 11 27.97 -11.14 3.09
C ILE A 11 27.48 -10.94 1.65
N ALA A 12 28.03 -11.69 0.68
CA ALA A 12 27.59 -11.63 -0.71
C ALA A 12 26.11 -12.02 -0.88
N GLY A 13 25.67 -13.06 -0.16
CA GLY A 13 24.24 -13.44 -0.11
C GLY A 13 23.36 -12.36 0.51
N GLY A 14 23.83 -11.68 1.56
CA GLY A 14 23.14 -10.55 2.17
C GLY A 14 22.98 -9.37 1.21
N ILE A 15 24.07 -8.94 0.56
CA ILE A 15 24.04 -7.85 -0.43
C ILE A 15 23.10 -8.17 -1.59
N GLY A 16 23.13 -9.40 -2.11
CA GLY A 16 22.22 -9.85 -3.16
C GLY A 16 20.76 -9.81 -2.72
N LEU A 17 20.45 -10.28 -1.51
CA LEU A 17 19.09 -10.23 -0.95
C LEU A 17 18.60 -8.80 -0.77
N TYR A 18 19.39 -7.92 -0.15
CA TYR A 18 19.00 -6.52 0.05
C TYR A 18 18.86 -5.77 -1.27
N GLY A 19 19.73 -6.03 -2.25
CA GLY A 19 19.61 -5.48 -3.59
C GLY A 19 18.32 -5.92 -4.28
N ALA A 20 17.97 -7.20 -4.19
CA ALA A 20 16.71 -7.72 -4.74
C ALA A 20 15.48 -7.12 -4.05
N ILE A 21 15.50 -6.99 -2.72
CA ILE A 21 14.42 -6.34 -1.97
C ILE A 21 14.28 -4.87 -2.39
N ALA A 22 15.38 -4.13 -2.49
CA ALA A 22 15.36 -2.73 -2.91
C ALA A 22 14.79 -2.56 -4.33
N ALA A 23 15.22 -3.41 -5.27
CA ALA A 23 14.69 -3.40 -6.63
C ALA A 23 13.18 -3.71 -6.66
N TYR A 24 12.73 -4.70 -5.89
CA TYR A 24 11.31 -5.02 -5.75
C TYR A 24 10.52 -3.86 -5.14
N MET A 25 11.05 -3.20 -4.11
CA MET A 25 10.41 -2.02 -3.53
C MET A 25 10.24 -0.89 -4.54
N VAL A 26 11.28 -0.58 -5.32
CA VAL A 26 11.18 0.46 -6.37
C VAL A 26 10.10 0.09 -7.37
N PHE A 27 10.07 -1.16 -7.83
CA PHE A 27 9.04 -1.65 -8.74
C PHE A 27 7.63 -1.56 -8.15
N ALA A 28 7.45 -2.00 -6.91
CA ALA A 28 6.15 -2.01 -6.23
C ALA A 28 5.64 -0.59 -5.89
N LEU A 29 6.54 0.33 -5.57
CA LEU A 29 6.20 1.71 -5.22
C LEU A 29 6.04 2.62 -6.44
N PHE A 30 6.60 2.25 -7.60
CA PHE A 30 6.49 3.03 -8.83
C PHE A 30 5.05 3.42 -9.22
N PRO A 31 4.05 2.52 -9.23
CA PRO A 31 2.66 2.91 -9.55
C PRO A 31 2.04 3.86 -8.50
N ILE A 32 2.43 3.72 -7.23
CA ILE A 32 1.99 4.62 -6.15
C ILE A 32 2.60 6.01 -6.38
N PHE A 33 3.89 6.08 -6.67
CA PHE A 33 4.58 7.31 -7.03
C PHE A 33 3.90 7.99 -8.23
N TRP A 34 3.55 7.24 -9.27
CA TRP A 34 2.88 7.78 -10.45
C TRP A 34 1.49 8.36 -10.12
N THR A 35 0.74 7.69 -9.26
CA THR A 35 -0.58 8.16 -8.80
C THR A 35 -0.46 9.44 -7.97
N LEU A 36 0.54 9.51 -7.08
CA LEU A 36 0.83 10.73 -6.30
C LEU A 36 1.23 11.89 -7.22
N LYS A 37 2.08 11.63 -8.21
CA LYS A 37 2.49 12.61 -9.23
C LYS A 37 1.27 13.20 -9.94
N ILE A 38 0.35 12.35 -10.39
CA ILE A 38 -0.91 12.80 -11.04
C ILE A 38 -1.75 13.64 -10.08
N SER A 39 -1.87 13.22 -8.80
CA SER A 39 -2.69 13.93 -7.81
C SER A 39 -2.28 15.39 -7.59
N VAL A 40 -0.99 15.71 -7.75
CA VAL A 40 -0.44 17.08 -7.62
C VAL A 40 -0.27 17.80 -8.96
N THR A 41 -0.58 17.15 -10.09
CA THR A 41 -0.42 17.74 -11.42
C THR A 41 -1.70 18.50 -11.81
N PRO A 42 -1.63 19.78 -12.22
CA PRO A 42 -2.77 20.50 -12.76
C PRO A 42 -3.37 19.80 -13.99
N GLU A 43 -4.70 19.78 -14.11
CA GLU A 43 -5.42 19.06 -15.18
C GLU A 43 -4.94 19.42 -16.59
N ARG A 44 -4.67 20.70 -16.86
CA ARG A 44 -4.14 21.19 -18.15
C ARG A 44 -2.78 20.58 -18.54
N LEU A 45 -2.00 20.13 -17.55
CA LEU A 45 -0.66 19.57 -17.73
C LEU A 45 -0.68 18.04 -17.87
N LEU A 46 -1.78 17.38 -17.48
CA LEU A 46 -1.89 15.91 -17.53
C LEU A 46 -1.72 15.34 -18.93
N TYR A 47 -2.20 16.07 -19.95
CA TYR A 47 -2.17 15.61 -21.35
C TYR A 47 -1.16 16.35 -22.23
N SER A 48 -0.56 17.45 -21.74
CA SER A 48 0.34 18.30 -22.54
C SER A 48 1.83 18.07 -22.26
N GLU A 49 2.21 17.64 -21.04
CA GLU A 49 3.63 17.49 -20.68
C GLU A 49 4.25 16.13 -21.05
N GLY A 50 3.45 15.16 -21.52
CA GLY A 50 3.96 13.81 -21.83
C GLY A 50 4.45 13.04 -20.59
N ILE A 51 5.39 12.11 -20.79
CA ILE A 51 5.90 11.19 -19.75
C ILE A 51 7.07 11.85 -18.99
N THR A 52 6.77 12.89 -18.22
CA THR A 52 7.73 13.50 -17.27
C THR A 52 7.66 12.81 -15.91
N LEU A 53 8.83 12.61 -15.27
CA LEU A 53 8.90 12.02 -13.91
C LEU A 53 8.30 12.95 -12.85
N TRP A 54 8.33 14.27 -13.07
CA TRP A 54 7.74 15.27 -12.18
C TRP A 54 7.10 16.39 -13.01
N PRO A 55 5.91 16.92 -12.65
CA PRO A 55 5.25 17.97 -13.41
C PRO A 55 6.01 19.29 -13.31
N SER A 56 5.91 20.15 -14.33
CA SER A 56 6.55 21.48 -14.29
C SER A 56 5.94 22.40 -13.22
N GLN A 57 4.67 22.17 -12.88
CA GLN A 57 3.96 22.88 -11.83
C GLN A 57 3.19 21.89 -10.96
N THR A 58 3.26 22.10 -9.64
CA THR A 58 2.48 21.36 -8.65
C THR A 58 1.31 22.19 -8.16
N THR A 59 0.16 21.56 -7.95
CA THR A 59 -1.02 22.18 -7.37
C THR A 59 -1.65 21.27 -6.32
N PHE A 60 -2.23 21.87 -5.29
CA PHE A 60 -3.07 21.17 -4.31
C PHE A 60 -4.57 21.35 -4.58
N GLN A 61 -4.92 22.09 -5.65
CA GLN A 61 -6.32 22.35 -5.99
C GLN A 61 -7.12 21.06 -6.22
N ASN A 62 -6.49 20.03 -6.78
CA ASN A 62 -7.13 18.73 -6.98
C ASN A 62 -7.66 18.14 -5.65
N PHE A 63 -6.91 18.28 -4.55
CA PHE A 63 -7.34 17.81 -3.23
C PHE A 63 -8.49 18.66 -2.69
N VAL A 64 -8.41 19.99 -2.81
CA VAL A 64 -9.49 20.90 -2.40
C VAL A 64 -10.77 20.59 -3.16
N THR A 65 -10.69 20.45 -4.49
CA THR A 65 -11.84 20.11 -5.34
C THR A 65 -12.48 18.78 -4.94
N VAL A 66 -11.68 17.74 -4.66
CA VAL A 66 -12.23 16.45 -4.21
C VAL A 66 -12.88 16.56 -2.83
N LEU A 67 -12.29 17.32 -1.91
CA LEU A 67 -12.80 17.42 -0.54
C LEU A 67 -14.01 18.34 -0.39
N GLU A 68 -14.06 19.45 -1.13
CA GLU A 68 -15.08 20.49 -0.96
C GLU A 68 -16.13 20.50 -2.07
N ALA A 69 -15.74 20.11 -3.29
CA ALA A 69 -16.60 20.19 -4.48
C ALA A 69 -17.06 18.82 -4.99
N SER A 70 -16.93 17.76 -4.20
CA SER A 70 -17.40 16.41 -4.56
C SER A 70 -17.99 15.66 -3.38
N ASP A 71 -18.76 14.59 -3.66
CA ASP A 71 -19.30 13.68 -2.64
C ASP A 71 -18.26 12.73 -2.03
N PHE A 72 -16.98 12.86 -2.41
CA PHE A 72 -15.90 11.99 -1.96
C PHE A 72 -15.81 11.84 -0.43
N PRO A 73 -15.90 12.91 0.40
CA PRO A 73 -15.83 12.75 1.85
C PRO A 73 -16.91 11.82 2.41
N ARG A 74 -18.11 11.86 1.82
CA ARG A 74 -19.22 10.98 2.20
C ARG A 74 -18.93 9.53 1.82
N TYR A 75 -18.45 9.28 0.60
CA TYR A 75 -18.09 7.94 0.15
C TYR A 75 -16.93 7.34 0.95
N PHE A 76 -15.94 8.17 1.27
CA PHE A 76 -14.82 7.80 2.11
C PHE A 76 -15.30 7.42 3.51
N LEU A 77 -16.14 8.25 4.14
CA LEU A 77 -16.70 7.97 5.46
C LEU A 77 -17.53 6.69 5.48
N ASN A 78 -18.40 6.47 4.48
CA ASN A 78 -19.16 5.23 4.37
C ASN A 78 -18.23 4.00 4.30
N SER A 79 -17.16 4.09 3.52
CA SER A 79 -16.18 2.99 3.38
C SER A 79 -15.43 2.72 4.68
N VAL A 80 -15.06 3.77 5.42
CA VAL A 80 -14.45 3.64 6.75
C VAL A 80 -15.41 2.96 7.73
N ILE A 81 -16.67 3.41 7.79
CA ILE A 81 -17.68 2.81 8.67
C ILE A 81 -17.87 1.32 8.34
N VAL A 82 -18.05 0.99 7.06
CA VAL A 82 -18.28 -0.40 6.63
C VAL A 82 -17.05 -1.27 6.91
N SER A 83 -15.84 -0.83 6.53
CA SER A 83 -14.62 -1.62 6.71
C SER A 83 -14.29 -1.86 8.17
N VAL A 84 -14.37 -0.83 9.02
CA VAL A 84 -14.06 -0.94 10.45
C VAL A 84 -15.10 -1.79 11.18
N SER A 85 -16.40 -1.55 10.94
CA SER A 85 -17.47 -2.36 11.55
C SER A 85 -17.37 -3.83 11.14
N THR A 86 -17.10 -4.10 9.86
CA THR A 86 -16.91 -5.47 9.36
C THR A 86 -15.69 -6.10 10.00
N ALA A 87 -14.53 -5.43 10.01
CA ALA A 87 -13.32 -5.96 10.62
C ALA A 87 -13.52 -6.29 12.10
N ALA A 88 -14.20 -5.43 12.86
CA ALA A 88 -14.49 -5.66 14.27
C ALA A 88 -15.41 -6.87 14.47
N LEU A 89 -16.55 -6.91 13.77
CA LEU A 89 -17.52 -8.02 13.87
C LEU A 89 -16.91 -9.35 13.46
N VAL A 90 -16.22 -9.38 12.32
CA VAL A 90 -15.55 -10.59 11.82
C VAL A 90 -14.48 -11.04 12.79
N THR A 91 -13.67 -10.13 13.34
CA THR A 91 -12.63 -10.51 14.32
C THR A 91 -13.24 -11.14 15.56
N VAL A 92 -14.32 -10.58 16.10
CA VAL A 92 -15.03 -11.15 17.27
C VAL A 92 -15.55 -12.56 16.94
N ILE A 93 -16.30 -12.69 15.84
CA ILE A 93 -16.88 -13.98 15.44
C ILE A 93 -15.80 -15.01 15.14
N ALA A 94 -14.77 -14.64 14.38
CA ALA A 94 -13.66 -15.52 14.02
C ALA A 94 -12.86 -15.94 15.26
N THR A 95 -12.69 -15.06 16.25
CA THR A 95 -12.02 -15.41 17.50
C THR A 95 -12.84 -16.41 18.31
N LEU A 96 -14.17 -16.23 18.42
CA LEU A 96 -15.05 -17.16 19.11
C LEU A 96 -15.08 -18.53 18.40
N ALA A 97 -15.19 -18.55 17.08
CA ALA A 97 -15.13 -19.76 16.28
C ALA A 97 -13.76 -20.46 16.39
N GLY A 98 -12.67 -19.70 16.32
CA GLY A 98 -11.30 -20.19 16.50
C GLY A 98 -11.08 -20.77 17.90
N TYR A 99 -11.61 -20.12 18.95
CA TYR A 99 -11.59 -20.65 20.30
C TYR A 99 -12.34 -21.99 20.37
N ALA A 100 -13.54 -22.05 19.81
CA ALA A 100 -14.33 -23.26 19.81
C ALA A 100 -13.61 -24.42 19.11
N MET A 101 -13.05 -24.17 17.93
CA MET A 101 -12.24 -25.14 17.16
C MET A 101 -10.98 -25.59 17.90
N SER A 102 -10.31 -24.68 18.62
CA SER A 102 -9.08 -25.03 19.35
C SER A 102 -9.33 -25.77 20.66
N ARG A 103 -10.49 -25.58 21.31
CA ARG A 103 -10.75 -26.12 22.66
C ARG A 103 -11.78 -27.23 22.74
N PHE A 104 -12.73 -27.32 21.80
CA PHE A 104 -13.71 -28.40 21.79
C PHE A 104 -13.37 -29.48 20.76
N THR A 105 -13.63 -30.73 21.12
CA THR A 105 -13.58 -31.86 20.19
C THR A 105 -14.99 -32.08 19.64
N PHE A 106 -15.20 -31.69 18.39
CA PHE A 106 -16.45 -31.95 17.68
C PHE A 106 -16.47 -33.41 17.21
N ARG A 107 -17.64 -34.06 17.28
CA ARG A 107 -17.88 -35.41 16.77
C ARG A 107 -18.60 -35.34 15.43
#